data_AF-A0A183DJU8-F1
#
_entry.id   AF-A0A183DJU8-F1
#
_cell.length_a   1.000
_cell.length_b   1.000
_cell.length_c   1.000
_cell.angle_alpha   90.00
_cell.angle_beta   90.00
_cell.angle_gamma   90.00
#
_symmetry.space_group_name_H-M   'P 1'
#
loop_
_entity.id
_entity.type
_entity.pdbx_description
1 polymer ?
#
loop_
_entity_poly.entity_id
_entity_poly.type
_entity_poly.pdbx_seq_one_letter_code
_entity_poly.pdbx_strand_id
1 'polypeptide(L)'
;MFRISSHTPQLLKTATVQHLDKFAADGLRTLCLAYKKIDIDVFEKWHERQKEAAVSLTNRQERLDRVYDELEQDMILLGATAIEDRLQDGVPDTIAELARANIKIWVLTGDKQVLLAEHIK
;
A
#
# COMPACT_ATOMS: atom_id res chain seq x y z
N MET A 1 -9.93 -3.91 1.64
CA MET A 1 -10.76 -2.74 1.23
C MET A 1 -11.87 -2.43 2.25
N PHE A 2 -11.67 -2.72 3.54
CA PHE A 2 -12.72 -2.63 4.58
C PHE A 2 -12.94 -1.22 5.12
N ARG A 3 -11.99 -0.31 4.90
CA ARG A 3 -12.03 1.10 5.34
C ARG A 3 -12.70 2.04 4.33
N ILE A 4 -13.18 1.53 3.19
CA ILE A 4 -13.74 2.33 2.10
C ILE A 4 -15.26 2.44 2.25
N SER A 5 -15.76 3.67 2.25
CA SER A 5 -17.16 4.03 2.36
C SER A 5 -18.01 3.48 1.21
N SER A 6 -19.28 3.21 1.49
CA SER A 6 -20.31 2.92 0.48
C SER A 6 -20.58 4.08 -0.48
N HIS A 7 -20.19 5.30 -0.11
CA HIS A 7 -20.30 6.48 -0.97
C HIS A 7 -19.30 6.49 -2.14
N THR A 8 -18.29 5.63 -2.11
CA THR A 8 -17.42 5.43 -3.27
C THR A 8 -18.22 4.80 -4.41
N PRO A 9 -18.23 5.39 -5.61
CA PRO A 9 -18.90 4.81 -6.77
C PRO A 9 -18.42 3.38 -7.02
N GLN A 10 -19.35 2.43 -7.12
CA GLN A 10 -19.01 1.02 -7.27
C GLN A 10 -18.15 0.75 -8.50
N LEU A 11 -18.41 1.47 -9.61
CA LEU A 11 -17.61 1.40 -10.82
C LEU A 11 -16.15 1.80 -10.56
N LEU A 12 -15.91 2.88 -9.81
CA LEU A 12 -14.56 3.33 -9.46
C LEU A 12 -13.84 2.29 -8.61
N LYS A 13 -14.55 1.70 -7.63
CA LYS A 13 -14.03 0.64 -6.76
C LYS A 13 -13.61 -0.58 -7.59
N THR A 14 -14.49 -1.08 -8.46
CA THR A 14 -14.22 -2.24 -9.31
C THR A 14 -13.09 -1.97 -10.29
N ALA A 15 -13.11 -0.83 -10.99
CA ALA A 15 -12.06 -0.47 -11.94
C ALA A 15 -10.69 -0.33 -11.24
N THR A 16 -10.65 0.26 -10.05
CA THR A 16 -9.40 0.41 -9.28
C THR A 16 -8.84 -0.95 -8.88
N VAL A 17 -9.68 -1.89 -8.43
CA VAL A 17 -9.23 -3.26 -8.10
C VAL A 17 -8.64 -3.96 -9.34
N GLN A 18 -9.33 -3.87 -10.48
CA GLN A 18 -8.82 -4.45 -11.73
C GLN A 18 -7.48 -3.84 -12.16
N HIS A 19 -7.31 -2.52 -12.00
CA HIS A 19 -6.04 -1.86 -12.30
C HIS A 19 -4.93 -2.27 -11.33
N LEU A 20 -5.23 -2.42 -10.03
CA LEU A 20 -4.26 -2.90 -9.04
C LEU A 20 -3.77 -4.31 -9.37
N ASP A 21 -4.68 -5.22 -9.73
CA ASP A 21 -4.32 -6.59 -10.11
C ASP A 21 -3.42 -6.59 -11.35
N LYS A 22 -3.74 -5.74 -12.34
CA LYS A 22 -2.91 -5.58 -13.54
C LYS A 22 -1.52 -5.02 -13.20
N PHE A 23 -1.45 -3.95 -12.42
CA PHE A 23 -0.18 -3.32 -12.06
C PHE A 23 0.71 -4.23 -11.21
N ALA A 24 0.11 -5.01 -10.31
CA ALA A 24 0.84 -6.01 -9.54
C ALA A 24 1.37 -7.13 -10.45
N ALA A 25 0.59 -7.58 -11.43
CA ALA A 25 1.05 -8.57 -12.42
C ALA A 25 2.19 -8.04 -13.31
N ASP A 26 2.19 -6.74 -13.59
CA ASP A 26 3.27 -6.05 -14.31
C ASP A 26 4.48 -5.73 -13.40
N GLY A 27 4.47 -6.14 -12.13
CA GLY A 27 5.56 -5.95 -11.16
C GLY A 27 5.70 -4.54 -10.59
N LEU A 28 4.68 -3.70 -10.76
CA LEU A 28 4.66 -2.33 -10.24
C LEU A 28 4.25 -2.31 -8.76
N ARG A 29 4.87 -1.42 -7.98
CA ARG A 29 4.43 -1.15 -6.61
C ARG A 29 3.18 -0.27 -6.63
N THR A 30 2.09 -0.80 -6.09
CA THR A 30 0.82 -0.08 -6.07
C THR A 30 0.52 0.59 -4.73
N LEU A 31 -0.09 1.78 -4.74
CA LEU A 31 -0.61 2.44 -3.55
C LEU A 31 -2.04 2.95 -3.78
N CYS A 32 -2.98 2.62 -2.89
CA CYS A 32 -4.34 3.17 -2.93
C CYS A 32 -4.40 4.53 -2.22
N LEU A 33 -5.19 5.45 -2.78
CA LEU A 33 -5.42 6.78 -2.23
C LEU A 33 -6.90 6.94 -1.88
N ALA A 34 -7.19 7.39 -0.67
CA ALA A 34 -8.54 7.67 -0.19
C ALA A 34 -8.52 8.89 0.73
N TYR A 35 -9.66 9.54 0.89
CA TYR A 35 -9.81 10.69 1.78
C TYR A 35 -11.11 10.64 2.56
N LYS A 36 -11.18 11.37 3.66
CA LYS A 36 -12.40 11.59 4.44
C LYS A 36 -12.51 13.07 4.75
N LYS A 37 -13.69 13.65 4.52
CA LYS A 37 -14.00 14.99 5.01
C LYS A 37 -14.38 14.86 6.48
N ILE A 38 -13.74 15.66 7.33
CA ILE A 38 -13.93 15.62 8.77
C ILE A 38 -14.29 17.04 9.20
N ASP A 39 -15.38 17.17 9.95
CA ASP A 39 -15.76 18.45 10.53
C ASP A 39 -14.76 18.86 11.61
N ILE A 40 -14.53 20.17 11.73
CA ILE A 40 -13.49 20.69 12.62
C ILE A 40 -13.71 20.28 14.07
N ASP A 41 -14.95 20.31 14.56
CA ASP A 41 -15.30 19.92 15.93
C ASP A 41 -15.01 18.44 16.22
N VAL A 42 -15.17 17.58 15.20
CA VAL A 42 -14.86 16.15 15.30
C VAL A 42 -13.35 15.95 15.31
N PHE A 43 -12.63 16.67 14.46
CA PHE A 43 -11.17 16.63 14.41
C PHE A 43 -10.54 17.10 15.73
N GLU A 44 -11.01 18.21 16.31
CA GLU A 44 -10.46 18.74 17.57
C GLU A 44 -10.58 17.73 18.71
N LYS A 45 -11.77 17.13 18.90
CA LYS A 45 -11.99 16.08 19.91
C LYS A 45 -11.14 14.84 19.68
N TRP A 46 -10.98 14.44 18.42
CA TRP A 46 -10.10 13.32 18.07
C TRP A 46 -8.63 13.65 18.37
N HIS A 47 -8.19 14.87 18.05
CA HIS A 47 -6.83 15.34 18.23
C HIS A 47 -6.41 15.43 19.70
N GLU A 48 -7.33 15.79 20.60
CA GLU A 48 -7.09 15.71 22.05
C GLU A 48 -6.77 14.27 22.49
N ARG A 49 -7.59 13.29 22.07
CA ARG A 49 -7.34 11.87 22.37
C ARG A 49 -6.04 11.36 21.75
N GLN A 50 -5.70 11.82 20.54
CA GLN A 50 -4.44 11.49 19.90
C GLN A 50 -3.24 12.02 20.71
N LYS A 51 -3.31 13.25 21.23
CA LYS A 51 -2.26 13.83 22.09
C LYS A 51 -2.10 13.03 23.37
N GLU A 52 -3.19 12.68 24.03
CA GLU A 52 -3.17 11.84 25.24
C GLU A 52 -2.53 10.47 24.98
N ALA A 53 -2.87 9.85 23.84
CA ALA A 53 -2.25 8.60 23.41
C ALA A 53 -0.75 8.78 23.14
N ALA A 54 -0.33 9.87 22.49
CA ALA A 54 1.05 10.16 22.12
C ALA A 54 1.97 10.37 23.33
N VAL A 55 1.47 10.96 24.42
CA VAL A 55 2.24 11.19 25.66
C VAL A 55 2.13 10.04 26.66
N SER A 56 1.40 8.98 26.33
CA SER A 56 1.21 7.85 27.22
C SER A 56 2.52 7.11 27.49
N LEU A 57 2.81 6.84 28.77
CA LEU A 57 3.98 6.07 29.18
C LEU A 57 3.78 4.55 29.02
N THR A 58 2.54 4.11 28.86
CA THR A 58 2.18 2.69 28.76
C THR A 58 1.36 2.41 27.52
N ASN A 59 1.74 1.37 26.77
CA ASN A 59 1.06 0.93 25.54
C ASN A 59 0.81 2.06 24.52
N ARG A 60 1.75 3.01 24.42
CA ARG A 60 1.65 4.18 23.53
C ARG A 60 1.28 3.80 22.09
N GLN A 61 1.97 2.83 21.52
CA GLN A 61 1.77 2.43 20.13
C GLN A 61 0.35 1.90 19.91
N GLU A 62 -0.10 0.96 20.76
CA GLU A 62 -1.45 0.40 20.68
C GLU A 62 -2.54 1.47 20.84
N ARG A 63 -2.34 2.43 21.75
CA ARG A 63 -3.27 3.55 21.93
C ARG A 63 -3.34 4.45 20.69
N LEU A 64 -2.20 4.76 20.09
CA LEU A 64 -2.13 5.54 18.86
C LEU A 64 -2.81 4.79 17.71
N ASP A 65 -2.50 3.50 17.54
CA ASP A 65 -3.09 2.66 16.48
C ASP A 65 -4.61 2.64 16.58
N ARG A 66 -5.17 2.49 17.79
CA ARG A 66 -6.63 2.55 18.01
C ARG A 66 -7.21 3.92 17.62
N VAL A 67 -6.57 5.02 18.03
CA VAL A 67 -7.05 6.37 17.73
C VAL A 67 -7.00 6.66 16.22
N TYR A 68 -5.96 6.22 15.51
CA TYR A 68 -5.88 6.35 14.06
C TYR A 68 -6.92 5.47 13.36
N ASP A 69 -7.08 4.23 13.81
CA ASP A 69 -8.03 3.29 13.23
C ASP A 69 -9.47 3.81 13.28
N GLU A 70 -9.87 4.51 14.34
CA GLU A 70 -11.18 5.16 14.44
C GLU A 70 -11.39 6.22 13.34
N LEU A 71 -10.36 7.00 13.01
CA LEU A 71 -10.45 8.08 12.03
C LEU A 71 -10.46 7.52 10.60
N GLU A 72 -9.65 6.49 10.35
CA GLU A 72 -9.42 5.87 9.06
C GLU A 72 -10.53 4.89 8.60
N GLN A 73 -11.73 4.97 9.18
CA GLN A 73 -12.92 4.28 8.68
C GLN A 73 -13.73 5.15 7.71
N ASP A 74 -14.52 4.51 6.83
CA ASP A 74 -15.45 5.17 5.91
C ASP A 74 -14.81 6.23 5.00
N MET A 75 -13.64 5.93 4.45
CA MET A 75 -12.94 6.81 3.50
C MET A 75 -13.48 6.68 2.08
N ILE A 76 -13.46 7.75 1.32
CA ILE A 76 -13.83 7.75 -0.11
C ILE A 76 -12.58 7.45 -0.93
N LEU A 77 -12.61 6.36 -1.69
CA LEU A 77 -11.54 6.01 -2.63
C LEU A 77 -11.42 7.06 -3.73
N LEU A 78 -10.19 7.50 -3.99
CA LEU A 78 -9.84 8.35 -5.13
C LEU A 78 -9.31 7.51 -6.30
N GLY A 79 -8.51 6.49 -6.00
CA GLY A 79 -7.90 5.60 -6.98
C GLY A 79 -6.64 4.94 -6.45
N ALA A 80 -5.73 4.62 -7.36
CA ALA A 80 -4.43 4.04 -7.02
C ALA A 80 -3.31 4.60 -7.92
N THR A 81 -2.09 4.57 -7.41
CA THR A 81 -0.86 4.81 -8.17
C THR A 81 -0.11 3.50 -8.38
N ALA A 82 0.74 3.47 -9.40
CA ALA A 82 1.68 2.38 -9.68
C ALA A 82 3.05 2.97 -9.92
N ILE A 83 4.05 2.46 -9.22
CA ILE A 83 5.43 2.94 -9.25
C ILE A 83 6.30 1.79 -9.77
N GLU A 84 7.04 2.08 -10.83
CA GLU A 84 8.03 1.16 -11.39
C GLU A 84 9.35 1.30 -10.62
N ASP A 85 9.83 0.19 -10.06
CA ASP A 85 11.21 0.10 -9.59
C ASP A 85 12.09 -0.28 -10.79
N ARG A 86 12.79 0.70 -11.35
CA ARG A 86 13.63 0.45 -12.52
C ARG A 86 14.81 -0.46 -12.17
N LEU A 87 14.94 -1.53 -12.94
CA LEU A 87 16.15 -2.34 -12.99
C LEU A 87 17.24 -1.62 -13.77
N GLN A 88 18.48 -2.08 -13.61
CA GLN A 88 19.57 -1.64 -14.48
C GLN A 88 19.35 -2.12 -15.91
N ASP A 89 19.89 -1.38 -16.88
CA ASP A 89 19.78 -1.71 -18.29
C ASP A 89 20.34 -3.12 -18.58
N GLY A 90 19.60 -3.90 -19.37
CA GLY A 90 20.01 -5.25 -19.79
C GLY A 90 19.90 -6.34 -18.73
N VAL A 91 19.46 -6.04 -17.50
CA VAL A 91 19.22 -7.07 -16.47
C VAL A 91 18.18 -8.12 -16.91
N PRO A 92 17.00 -7.75 -17.45
CA PRO A 92 16.00 -8.75 -17.88
C PRO A 92 16.54 -9.67 -18.98
N ASP A 93 17.20 -9.09 -20.00
CA ASP A 93 17.79 -9.85 -21.10
C ASP A 93 18.87 -10.81 -20.62
N THR A 94 19.75 -10.35 -19.72
CA THR A 94 20.82 -11.17 -19.16
C THR A 94 20.27 -12.35 -18.35
N ILE A 95 19.26 -12.11 -17.50
CA ILE A 95 18.59 -13.17 -16.74
C ILE A 95 17.95 -14.19 -17.67
N ALA A 96 17.30 -13.74 -18.75
CA ALA A 96 16.70 -14.61 -19.75
C ALA A 96 17.74 -15.50 -20.46
N GLU A 97 18.88 -14.95 -20.87
CA GLU A 97 19.94 -15.74 -21.51
C GLU A 97 20.57 -16.76 -20.55
N LEU A 98 20.85 -16.36 -19.30
CA LEU A 98 21.36 -17.27 -18.27
C LEU A 98 20.37 -18.41 -17.98
N ALA A 99 19.07 -18.11 -17.93
CA ALA A 99 18.02 -19.11 -17.76
C ALA A 99 17.94 -20.07 -18.95
N ARG A 100 18.06 -19.58 -20.20
CA ARG A 100 18.12 -20.44 -21.41
C ARG A 100 19.34 -21.34 -21.43
N ALA A 101 20.46 -20.87 -20.88
CA ALA A 101 21.66 -21.67 -20.66
C ALA A 101 21.54 -22.67 -19.48
N ASN A 102 20.35 -22.80 -18.88
CA ASN A 102 20.04 -23.68 -17.76
C ASN A 102 20.84 -23.37 -16.47
N ILE A 103 21.30 -22.12 -16.32
CA ILE A 103 21.94 -21.63 -15.09
C ILE A 103 20.84 -21.29 -14.08
N LYS A 104 20.96 -21.79 -12.85
CA LYS A 104 19.99 -21.53 -11.78
C LYS A 104 20.32 -20.21 -11.09
N ILE A 105 19.37 -19.28 -11.12
CA ILE A 105 19.50 -17.93 -10.54
C ILE A 105 18.79 -17.92 -9.19
N TRP A 106 19.48 -17.47 -8.16
CA TRP A 106 18.94 -17.32 -6.81
C TRP A 106 19.02 -15.85 -6.41
N VAL A 107 17.89 -15.28 -6.02
CA VAL A 107 17.82 -13.90 -5.51
C VAL A 107 17.85 -13.95 -3.99
N LEU A 108 18.88 -13.35 -3.39
CA LEU A 108 18.98 -13.15 -1.96
C LEU A 108 18.77 -11.66 -1.68
N THR A 109 17.69 -11.31 -0.99
CA THR A 109 17.38 -9.92 -0.63
C THR A 109 17.15 -9.79 0.88
N GLY A 110 17.59 -8.66 1.44
CA GLY A 110 17.32 -8.26 2.83
C GLY A 110 16.05 -7.43 2.99
N ASP A 111 15.35 -7.12 1.89
CA ASP A 111 14.09 -6.39 1.94
C ASP A 111 12.95 -7.25 2.49
N LYS A 112 11.94 -6.57 3.07
CA LYS A 112 10.73 -7.24 3.55
C LYS A 112 10.10 -8.06 2.41
N GLN A 113 9.69 -9.30 2.71
CA GLN A 113 9.00 -10.21 1.79
C GLN A 113 7.68 -9.61 1.30
N VAL A 114 7.77 -8.74 0.30
CA VAL A 114 6.64 -8.31 -0.51
C VAL A 114 7.07 -8.57 -1.95
N LEU A 115 6.88 -9.82 -2.39
CA LEU A 115 6.88 -10.28 -3.79
C LEU A 115 8.13 -9.99 -4.67
N LEU A 116 9.25 -9.47 -4.12
CA LEU A 116 10.45 -9.12 -4.91
C LEU A 116 11.00 -10.27 -5.78
N ALA A 117 10.85 -11.53 -5.37
CA ALA A 117 11.36 -12.67 -6.14
C ALA A 117 10.59 -12.92 -7.45
N GLU A 118 9.34 -12.48 -7.57
CA GLU A 118 8.57 -12.59 -8.81
C GLU A 118 8.85 -11.44 -9.80
N HIS A 119 9.41 -10.33 -9.29
CA HIS A 119 9.59 -9.06 -10.02
C HIS A 119 10.99 -8.86 -10.64
N ILE A 120 11.87 -9.86 -10.57
CA ILE A 120 13.21 -9.85 -11.22
C ILE A 120 13.21 -10.83 -12.41
N LYS A 121 12.08 -10.95 -13.10
CA LYS A 121 11.96 -11.70 -14.36
C LYS A 121 11.94 -10.73 -15.54
#